data_AF-A0A8S2FXU2-F1
#
_entry.id   AF-A0A8S2FXU2-F1
#
_cell.length_a   1.000
_cell.length_b   1.000
_cell.length_c   1.000
_cell.angle_alpha   90.00
_cell.angle_beta   90.00
_cell.angle_gamma   90.00
#
_symmetry.space_group_name_H-M   'P 1'
#
loop_
_entity.id
_entity.type
_entity.pdbx_description
1 polymer ?
#
loop_
_entity_poly.entity_id
_entity_poly.type
_entity_poly.pdbx_seq_one_letter_code
_entity_poly.pdbx_strand_id
1 'polypeptide(L)'
;SQQLPNNYFDKIWQLLKQALEAILTGTNSPSNEEQLYRHIDNLCTTTTNDTSTKSMSSLLYDHLKQVFEDHIQTMLPTLTTEMNDSEEYLRLLSLTWSNHSIRSSLIRQLFIVLDRTYVLHTTNVLSICCVNGLLKMIEQERNGETIDRSLVKSLVKMLLDLQLYHKDFEVLFLQATGQLYYNEGRQLIQTLEINQYLKHVEKRLQEENLRLTHYIDHSTKYLTAWLANSATG
;
A
#
# COMPACT_ATOMS: atom_id res chain seq x y z
N SER A 1 20.79 1.13 -23.75
CA SER A 1 19.91 -0.05 -23.74
C SER A 1 20.76 -1.31 -23.73
N GLN A 2 20.98 -1.93 -22.57
CA GLN A 2 21.69 -3.22 -22.49
C GLN A 2 20.66 -4.34 -22.71
N GLN A 3 20.76 -5.06 -23.83
CA GLN A 3 20.05 -6.32 -24.00
C GLN A 3 20.69 -7.35 -23.08
N LEU A 4 19.91 -7.87 -22.13
CA LEU A 4 20.33 -8.95 -21.25
C LEU A 4 20.41 -10.26 -22.05
N PRO A 5 21.37 -11.16 -21.75
CA PRO A 5 21.46 -12.47 -22.40
C PRO A 5 20.16 -13.29 -22.26
N ASN A 6 19.81 -14.09 -23.27
CA ASN A 6 18.56 -14.89 -23.29
C ASN A 6 18.37 -15.84 -22.08
N ASN A 7 19.45 -16.23 -21.40
CA ASN A 7 19.41 -17.10 -20.21
C ASN A 7 19.69 -16.34 -18.90
N TYR A 8 19.66 -15.01 -18.91
CA TYR A 8 19.94 -14.20 -17.73
C TYR A 8 18.90 -14.43 -16.63
N PHE A 9 17.61 -14.45 -16.99
CA PHE A 9 16.52 -14.67 -16.04
C PHE A 9 16.68 -16.00 -15.29
N ASP A 10 16.88 -17.12 -16.01
CA ASP A 10 16.97 -18.44 -15.38
C ASP A 10 18.14 -18.56 -14.40
N LYS A 11 19.30 -17.99 -14.75
CA LYS A 11 20.48 -17.98 -13.89
C LYS A 11 20.24 -17.18 -12.61
N ILE A 12 19.66 -15.98 -12.75
CA ILE A 12 19.35 -15.13 -11.61
C ILE A 12 18.23 -15.74 -10.76
N TRP A 13 17.22 -16.35 -11.38
CA TRP A 13 16.14 -17.00 -10.66
C TRP A 13 16.64 -18.15 -9.78
N GLN A 14 17.60 -18.95 -10.22
CA GLN A 14 18.18 -20.00 -9.38
C GLN A 14 18.84 -19.43 -8.11
N LEU A 15 19.57 -18.31 -8.23
CA LEU A 15 20.17 -17.63 -7.07
C LEU A 15 19.12 -17.05 -6.14
N LEU A 16 18.07 -16.43 -6.70
CA LEU A 16 16.96 -15.87 -5.94
C LEU A 16 16.16 -16.96 -5.23
N LYS A 17 15.92 -18.10 -5.90
CA LYS A 17 15.21 -19.25 -5.33
C LYS A 17 15.96 -19.83 -4.13
N GLN A 18 17.28 -20.00 -4.24
CA GLN A 18 18.10 -20.45 -3.11
C GLN A 18 18.06 -19.47 -1.93
N ALA A 19 18.09 -18.16 -2.19
CA ALA A 19 17.94 -17.15 -1.15
C ALA A 19 16.55 -17.16 -0.51
N LEU A 20 15.49 -17.31 -1.32
CA LEU A 20 14.11 -17.43 -0.86
C LEU A 20 13.91 -18.67 0.03
N GLU A 21 14.40 -19.82 -0.42
CA GLU A 21 14.34 -21.07 0.36
C GLU A 21 15.11 -20.93 1.69
N ALA A 22 16.26 -20.25 1.68
CA ALA A 22 17.02 -19.98 2.89
C ALA A 22 16.23 -19.10 3.88
N ILE A 23 15.63 -17.99 3.40
CA ILE A 23 14.78 -17.12 4.22
C ILE A 23 13.57 -17.88 4.75
N LEU A 24 12.87 -18.65 3.90
CA LEU A 24 11.66 -19.40 4.27
C LEU A 24 11.94 -20.55 5.23
N THR A 25 13.13 -21.14 5.21
CA THR A 25 13.53 -22.19 6.16
C THR A 25 14.20 -21.63 7.42
N GLY A 26 14.60 -20.35 7.42
CA GLY A 26 15.34 -19.72 8.50
C GLY A 26 16.82 -20.13 8.55
N THR A 27 17.39 -20.52 7.40
CA THR A 27 18.80 -20.84 7.25
C THR A 27 19.58 -19.64 6.71
N ASN A 28 20.89 -19.60 6.97
CA ASN A 28 21.73 -18.53 6.44
C ASN A 28 21.87 -18.67 4.92
N SER A 29 21.50 -17.62 4.18
CA SER A 29 21.71 -17.60 2.74
C SER A 29 23.21 -17.51 2.43
N PRO A 30 23.74 -18.31 1.49
CA PRO A 30 25.11 -18.15 1.02
C PRO A 30 25.30 -16.92 0.11
N SER A 31 24.21 -16.24 -0.25
CA SER A 31 24.19 -15.18 -1.25
C SER A 31 24.44 -13.79 -0.64
N ASN A 32 25.17 -12.94 -1.36
CA ASN A 32 25.36 -11.54 -0.97
C ASN A 32 24.07 -10.74 -1.18
N GLU A 33 23.47 -10.23 -0.11
CA GLU A 33 22.21 -9.47 -0.13
C GLU A 33 22.23 -8.31 -1.14
N GLU A 34 23.34 -7.56 -1.20
CA GLU A 34 23.46 -6.41 -2.12
C GLU A 34 23.40 -6.84 -3.59
N GLN A 35 23.96 -8.01 -3.91
CA GLN A 35 23.90 -8.56 -5.27
C GLN A 35 22.48 -8.99 -5.61
N LEU A 36 21.74 -9.58 -4.66
CA LEU A 36 20.34 -9.98 -4.87
C LEU A 36 19.47 -8.76 -5.18
N TYR A 37 19.60 -7.66 -4.42
CA TYR A 37 18.87 -6.42 -4.70
C TYR A 37 19.16 -5.87 -6.11
N ARG A 38 20.43 -5.82 -6.51
CA ARG A 38 20.82 -5.34 -7.86
C ARG A 38 20.24 -6.23 -8.96
N HIS A 39 20.24 -7.54 -8.77
CA HIS A 39 19.68 -8.47 -9.74
C HIS A 39 18.16 -8.32 -9.87
N ILE A 40 17.45 -8.18 -8.75
CA ILE A 40 15.99 -7.92 -8.74
C ILE A 40 15.70 -6.58 -9.43
N ASP A 41 16.45 -5.53 -9.11
CA ASP A 41 16.28 -4.21 -9.73
C ASP A 41 16.47 -4.27 -11.25
N ASN A 42 17.53 -4.93 -11.72
CA ASN A 42 17.76 -5.14 -13.15
C ASN A 42 16.63 -5.91 -13.83
N LEU A 43 16.09 -6.96 -13.19
CA LEU A 43 14.97 -7.73 -13.74
C LEU A 43 13.68 -6.92 -13.79
N CYS A 44 13.48 -6.01 -12.84
CA CYS A 44 12.28 -5.18 -12.74
C CYS A 44 12.31 -3.94 -13.64
N THR A 45 13.49 -3.38 -13.90
CA THR A 45 13.66 -2.11 -14.63
C THR A 45 14.04 -2.29 -16.10
N THR A 46 14.55 -3.46 -16.50
CA THR A 46 14.92 -3.69 -17.89
C THR A 46 13.68 -3.83 -18.76
N THR A 47 13.40 -2.81 -19.56
CA THR A 47 12.30 -2.83 -20.53
C THR A 47 12.65 -3.79 -21.68
N THR A 48 11.90 -4.89 -21.80
CA THR A 48 11.96 -5.73 -23.00
C THR A 48 11.23 -5.02 -24.14
N ASN A 49 11.91 -4.79 -25.26
CA ASN A 49 11.34 -4.11 -26.44
C ASN A 49 10.25 -4.93 -27.15
N ASP A 50 10.00 -6.18 -26.75
CA ASP A 50 8.96 -7.04 -27.30
C ASP A 50 7.66 -6.93 -26.50
N THR A 51 6.60 -6.49 -27.17
CA THR A 51 5.22 -6.40 -26.64
C THR A 51 4.52 -7.76 -26.52
N SER A 52 5.09 -8.82 -27.08
CA SER A 52 4.54 -10.18 -27.07
C SER A 52 5.07 -11.08 -25.94
N THR A 53 6.16 -10.69 -25.28
CA THR A 53 6.82 -11.52 -24.26
C THR A 53 6.39 -11.06 -22.88
N LYS A 54 5.96 -12.00 -22.03
CA LYS A 54 5.63 -11.72 -20.63
C LYS A 54 6.80 -10.97 -19.98
N SER A 55 6.55 -9.77 -19.46
CA SER A 55 7.59 -8.93 -18.84
C SER A 55 8.37 -9.73 -17.80
N MET A 56 9.68 -9.54 -17.70
CA MET A 56 10.52 -10.25 -16.73
C MET A 56 10.00 -10.07 -15.29
N SER A 57 9.44 -8.91 -14.96
CA SER A 57 8.79 -8.64 -13.67
C SER A 57 7.54 -9.52 -13.45
N SER A 58 6.78 -9.79 -14.51
CA SER A 58 5.61 -10.68 -14.46
C SER A 58 6.01 -12.12 -14.21
N LEU A 59 7.05 -12.60 -14.89
CA LEU A 59 7.61 -13.93 -14.64
C LEU A 59 8.17 -14.05 -13.23
N LEU A 60 8.88 -13.02 -12.75
CA LEU A 60 9.42 -12.98 -11.40
C LEU A 60 8.30 -13.04 -10.33
N TYR A 61 7.19 -12.34 -10.57
CA TYR A 61 6.03 -12.37 -9.67
C TYR A 61 5.38 -13.76 -9.62
N ASP A 62 5.15 -14.42 -10.77
CA ASP A 62 4.55 -15.75 -10.79
C ASP A 62 5.43 -16.78 -10.10
N HIS A 63 6.74 -16.71 -10.36
CA HIS A 63 7.72 -17.58 -9.72
C HIS A 63 7.78 -17.36 -8.21
N LEU A 64 7.76 -16.10 -7.74
CA LEU A 64 7.69 -15.79 -6.32
C LEU A 64 6.40 -16.33 -5.69
N LYS A 65 5.26 -16.13 -6.36
CA LYS A 65 3.95 -16.64 -5.93
C LYS A 65 3.97 -18.16 -5.78
N GLN A 66 4.51 -18.87 -6.77
CA GLN A 66 4.63 -20.33 -6.73
C GLN A 66 5.48 -20.80 -5.55
N VAL A 67 6.62 -20.14 -5.27
CA VAL A 67 7.46 -20.48 -4.12
C VAL A 67 6.71 -20.33 -2.78
N PHE A 68 5.88 -19.28 -2.64
CA PHE A 68 5.04 -19.12 -1.46
C PHE A 68 3.94 -20.18 -1.36
N GLU A 69 3.27 -20.49 -2.47
CA GLU A 69 2.25 -21.54 -2.51
C GLU A 69 2.84 -22.89 -2.10
N ASP A 70 3.98 -23.27 -2.68
CA ASP A 70 4.70 -24.50 -2.35
C ASP A 70 5.09 -24.51 -0.85
N HIS A 71 5.63 -23.42 -0.33
CA HIS A 71 6.03 -23.34 1.08
C HIS A 71 4.84 -23.48 2.03
N ILE A 72 3.71 -22.81 1.76
CA ILE A 72 2.49 -22.94 2.57
C ILE A 72 2.00 -24.39 2.54
N GLN A 73 2.01 -25.05 1.37
CA GLN A 73 1.63 -26.45 1.24
C GLN A 73 2.56 -27.39 2.03
N THR A 74 3.85 -27.07 2.17
CA THR A 74 4.76 -27.84 3.03
C THR A 74 4.53 -27.63 4.53
N MET A 75 4.06 -26.44 4.94
CA MET A 75 3.77 -26.13 6.34
C MET A 75 2.42 -26.68 6.80
N LEU A 76 1.41 -26.71 5.92
CA LEU A 76 0.05 -27.12 6.25
C LEU A 76 -0.04 -28.48 6.97
N PRO A 77 0.62 -29.57 6.52
CA PRO A 77 0.58 -30.86 7.21
C PRO A 77 1.01 -30.80 8.68
N THR A 78 2.01 -29.97 9.00
CA THR A 78 2.48 -29.80 10.39
C THR A 78 1.45 -29.12 11.28
N LEU A 79 0.56 -28.32 10.70
CA LEU A 79 -0.54 -27.64 11.39
C LEU A 79 -1.84 -28.46 11.35
N THR A 80 -2.04 -29.35 10.39
CA THR A 80 -3.27 -30.16 10.27
C THR A 80 -3.14 -31.55 10.88
N THR A 81 -1.98 -31.90 11.43
CA THR A 81 -1.79 -33.16 12.15
C THR A 81 -2.72 -33.18 13.36
N GLU A 82 -3.47 -34.27 13.55
CA GLU A 82 -4.36 -34.43 14.71
C GLU A 82 -3.55 -34.30 16.02
N MET A 83 -3.72 -33.19 16.72
CA MET A 83 -3.12 -32.97 18.04
C MET A 83 -4.19 -33.21 19.10
N ASN A 84 -3.89 -34.11 20.05
CA ASN A 84 -4.78 -34.42 21.17
C ASN A 84 -4.83 -33.29 22.22
N ASP A 85 -3.85 -32.38 22.21
CA ASP A 85 -3.74 -31.25 23.15
C ASP A 85 -4.00 -29.90 22.44
N SER A 86 -5.07 -29.22 22.84
CA SER A 86 -5.47 -27.93 22.29
C SER A 86 -4.49 -26.80 22.65
N GLU A 87 -3.78 -26.87 23.78
CA GLU A 87 -2.81 -25.83 24.15
C GLU A 87 -1.52 -25.97 23.35
N GLU A 88 -1.03 -27.20 23.17
CA GLU A 88 0.15 -27.49 22.35
C GLU A 88 -0.07 -27.07 20.88
N TYR A 89 -1.25 -27.36 20.34
CA TYR A 89 -1.67 -26.90 19.02
C TYR A 89 -1.62 -25.37 18.89
N LEU A 90 -2.17 -24.63 19.86
CA LEU A 90 -2.18 -23.16 19.82
C LEU A 90 -0.76 -22.57 19.91
N ARG A 91 0.13 -23.18 20.70
CA ARG A 91 1.54 -22.77 20.77
C ARG A 91 2.28 -23.03 19.46
N LEU A 92 2.06 -24.20 18.84
CA LEU A 92 2.64 -24.55 17.54
C LEU A 92 2.14 -23.61 16.43
N LEU A 93 0.83 -23.32 16.41
CA LEU A 93 0.21 -22.39 15.46
C LEU A 93 0.79 -20.98 15.61
N SER A 94 0.86 -20.48 16.84
CA SER A 94 1.41 -19.15 17.14
C SER A 94 2.88 -19.01 16.72
N LEU A 95 3.70 -20.01 17.03
CA LEU A 95 5.11 -20.05 16.63
C LEU A 95 5.27 -20.09 15.10
N THR A 96 4.50 -20.95 14.44
CA THR A 96 4.55 -21.10 12.97
C THR A 96 4.11 -19.81 12.27
N TRP A 97 3.04 -19.18 12.75
CA TRP A 97 2.56 -17.90 12.22
C TRP A 97 3.56 -16.77 12.43
N SER A 98 4.17 -16.68 13.62
CA SER A 98 5.19 -15.68 13.93
C SER A 98 6.40 -15.81 13.01
N ASN A 99 6.92 -17.03 12.85
CA ASN A 99 8.03 -17.32 11.94
C ASN A 99 7.67 -16.99 10.49
N HIS A 100 6.48 -17.39 10.03
CA HIS A 100 6.00 -17.05 8.69
C HIS A 100 5.93 -15.53 8.49
N SER A 101 5.37 -14.78 9.45
CA SER A 101 5.21 -13.33 9.37
C SER A 101 6.56 -12.60 9.25
N ILE A 102 7.55 -13.01 10.05
CA ILE A 102 8.90 -12.45 10.00
C ILE A 102 9.54 -12.72 8.63
N ARG A 103 9.47 -13.98 8.15
CA ARG A 103 10.07 -14.38 6.87
C ARG A 103 9.41 -13.71 5.68
N SER A 104 8.08 -13.62 5.68
CA SER A 104 7.30 -12.89 4.67
C SER A 104 7.67 -11.40 4.63
N SER A 105 7.95 -10.79 5.79
CA SER A 105 8.45 -9.40 5.85
C SER A 105 9.83 -9.25 5.19
N LEU A 106 10.77 -10.17 5.44
CA LEU A 106 12.10 -10.15 4.81
C LEU A 106 12.01 -10.31 3.30
N ILE A 107 11.16 -11.22 2.80
CA ILE A 107 10.95 -11.40 1.36
C ILE A 107 10.33 -10.14 0.75
N ARG A 108 9.36 -9.50 1.43
CA ARG A 108 8.79 -8.24 0.97
C ARG A 108 9.84 -7.14 0.86
N GLN A 109 10.78 -7.06 1.80
CA GLN A 109 11.88 -6.11 1.74
C GLN A 109 12.80 -6.41 0.55
N LEU A 110 13.17 -7.67 0.34
CA LEU A 110 14.03 -8.11 -0.76
C LEU A 110 13.42 -7.78 -2.14
N PHE A 111 12.11 -8.00 -2.29
CA PHE A 111 11.37 -7.80 -3.55
C PHE A 111 10.63 -6.46 -3.62
N ILE A 112 10.99 -5.47 -2.81
CA ILE A 112 10.30 -4.17 -2.75
C ILE A 112 10.25 -3.46 -4.11
N VAL A 113 11.27 -3.63 -4.95
CA VAL A 113 11.29 -3.06 -6.30
C VAL A 113 10.23 -3.73 -7.20
N LEU A 114 10.07 -5.05 -7.11
CA LEU A 114 9.04 -5.77 -7.85
C LEU A 114 7.64 -5.32 -7.42
N ASP A 115 7.43 -5.14 -6.11
CA ASP A 115 6.21 -4.57 -5.56
C ASP A 115 5.95 -3.19 -6.18
N ARG A 116 6.95 -2.29 -6.13
CA ARG A 116 6.86 -0.90 -6.61
C ARG A 116 6.73 -0.71 -8.13
N THR A 117 7.24 -1.64 -8.94
CA THR A 117 7.37 -1.46 -10.40
C THR A 117 6.43 -2.33 -11.21
N TYR A 118 5.92 -3.43 -10.66
CA TYR A 118 5.06 -4.35 -11.39
C TYR A 118 3.72 -4.57 -10.69
N VAL A 119 3.76 -4.89 -9.40
CA VAL A 119 2.54 -5.07 -8.59
C VAL A 119 1.82 -3.72 -8.45
N LEU A 120 2.55 -2.62 -8.25
CA LEU A 120 2.02 -1.26 -8.23
C LEU A 120 1.44 -0.79 -9.57
N HIS A 121 1.92 -1.29 -10.72
CA HIS A 121 1.33 -0.92 -12.03
C HIS A 121 0.00 -1.63 -12.30
N THR A 122 -0.17 -2.86 -11.80
CA THR A 122 -1.46 -3.58 -11.88
C THR A 122 -2.41 -3.09 -10.79
N THR A 123 -1.90 -2.81 -9.59
CA THR A 123 -2.66 -2.16 -8.52
C THR A 123 -2.86 -0.68 -8.74
N ASN A 124 -2.23 -0.03 -9.73
CA ASN A 124 -2.48 1.39 -10.06
C ASN A 124 -3.94 1.59 -10.50
N VAL A 125 -4.51 0.66 -11.25
CA VAL A 125 -5.94 0.72 -11.62
C VAL A 125 -6.83 0.54 -10.39
N LEU A 126 -6.51 -0.41 -9.51
CA LEU A 126 -7.22 -0.61 -8.24
C LEU A 126 -7.03 0.57 -7.27
N SER A 127 -5.86 1.17 -7.26
CA SER A 127 -5.47 2.35 -6.48
C SER A 127 -6.24 3.57 -6.95
N ILE A 128 -6.29 3.83 -8.26
CA ILE A 128 -7.10 4.92 -8.83
C ILE A 128 -8.58 4.75 -8.45
N CYS A 129 -9.15 3.55 -8.62
CA CYS A 129 -10.54 3.29 -8.24
C CYS A 129 -10.76 3.45 -6.73
N CYS A 130 -9.84 2.95 -5.90
CA CYS A 130 -9.91 3.05 -4.44
C CYS A 130 -9.79 4.49 -3.96
N VAL A 131 -8.81 5.25 -4.48
CA VAL A 131 -8.61 6.67 -4.18
C VAL A 131 -9.81 7.48 -4.62
N ASN A 132 -10.31 7.30 -5.84
CA ASN A 132 -11.52 7.99 -6.30
C ASN A 132 -12.74 7.64 -5.44
N GLY A 133 -12.90 6.38 -5.05
CA GLY A 133 -13.95 5.94 -4.13
C GLY A 133 -13.84 6.60 -2.76
N LEU A 134 -12.64 6.65 -2.18
CA LEU A 134 -12.36 7.31 -0.90
C LEU A 134 -12.67 8.81 -0.96
N LEU A 135 -12.19 9.50 -2.00
CA LEU A 135 -12.44 10.93 -2.19
C LEU A 135 -13.94 11.21 -2.30
N LYS A 136 -14.67 10.37 -3.04
CA LYS A 136 -16.13 10.48 -3.15
C LYS A 136 -16.82 10.28 -1.80
N MET A 137 -16.44 9.27 -1.02
CA MET A 137 -17.03 9.05 0.31
C MET A 137 -16.78 10.25 1.24
N ILE A 138 -15.58 10.84 1.20
CA ILE A 138 -15.27 12.03 2.00
C ILE A 138 -16.10 13.24 1.53
N GLU A 139 -16.26 13.41 0.21
CA GLU A 139 -17.13 14.45 -0.35
C GLU A 139 -18.60 14.28 0.08
N GLN A 140 -19.13 13.06 0.01
CA GLN A 140 -20.48 12.74 0.50
C GLN A 140 -20.65 13.12 1.98
N GLU A 141 -19.67 12.78 2.82
CA GLU A 141 -19.69 13.17 4.23
C GLU A 141 -19.60 14.69 4.44
N ARG A 142 -18.86 15.42 3.60
CA ARG A 142 -18.82 16.90 3.62
C ARG A 142 -20.16 17.52 3.23
N ASN A 143 -20.92 16.84 2.39
CA ASN A 143 -22.29 17.21 2.01
C ASN A 143 -23.34 16.79 3.05
N GLY A 144 -22.92 16.15 4.15
CA GLY A 144 -23.80 15.75 5.25
C GLY A 144 -24.39 14.34 5.10
N GLU A 145 -23.96 13.57 4.10
CA GLU A 145 -24.37 12.17 3.97
C GLU A 145 -23.69 11.31 5.06
N THR A 146 -24.38 10.24 5.47
CA THR A 146 -23.81 9.24 6.38
C THR A 146 -22.97 8.26 5.58
N ILE A 147 -21.72 8.03 6.01
CA ILE A 147 -20.79 7.10 5.37
C ILE A 147 -20.29 6.05 6.35
N ASP A 148 -19.77 4.93 5.83
CA ASP A 148 -19.04 3.95 6.62
C ASP A 148 -17.61 4.44 6.90
N ARG A 149 -17.43 5.14 8.02
CA ARG A 149 -16.11 5.63 8.48
C ARG A 149 -15.14 4.50 8.79
N SER A 150 -15.63 3.31 9.15
CA SER A 150 -14.77 2.17 9.48
C SER A 150 -14.12 1.59 8.22
N LEU A 151 -14.88 1.56 7.12
CA LEU A 151 -14.38 1.23 5.79
C LEU A 151 -13.33 2.24 5.33
N VAL A 152 -13.62 3.55 5.42
CA VAL A 152 -12.67 4.61 5.04
C VAL A 152 -11.36 4.47 5.81
N LYS A 153 -11.43 4.28 7.14
CA LYS A 153 -10.23 4.08 7.98
C LYS A 153 -9.43 2.86 7.57
N SER A 154 -10.10 1.75 7.25
CA SER A 154 -9.46 0.51 6.84
C SER A 154 -8.76 0.65 5.48
N LEU A 155 -9.39 1.34 4.54
CA LEU A 155 -8.83 1.62 3.21
C LEU A 155 -7.66 2.61 3.29
N VAL A 156 -7.74 3.67 4.09
CA VAL A 156 -6.62 4.58 4.34
C VAL A 156 -5.44 3.83 4.95
N LYS A 157 -5.69 2.95 5.93
CA LYS A 157 -4.65 2.08 6.49
C LYS A 157 -4.02 1.16 5.44
N MET A 158 -4.82 0.56 4.57
CA MET A 158 -4.33 -0.25 3.45
C MET A 158 -3.40 0.58 2.55
N LEU A 159 -3.78 1.82 2.19
CA LEU A 159 -2.94 2.68 1.36
C LEU A 159 -1.61 3.05 2.05
N LEU A 160 -1.59 3.22 3.37
CA LEU A 160 -0.35 3.40 4.14
C LEU A 160 0.51 2.13 4.10
N ASP A 161 -0.08 0.97 4.35
CA ASP A 161 0.61 -0.31 4.38
C ASP A 161 1.20 -0.68 2.99
N LEU A 162 0.61 -0.15 1.91
CA LEU A 162 1.08 -0.26 0.52
C LEU A 162 2.00 0.90 0.07
N GLN A 163 2.28 1.89 0.94
CA GLN A 163 3.07 3.09 0.63
C GLN A 163 2.49 3.96 -0.52
N LEU A 164 1.17 3.89 -0.73
CA LEU A 164 0.44 4.67 -1.75
C LEU A 164 -0.20 5.93 -1.18
N TYR A 165 -0.34 6.03 0.15
CA TYR A 165 -1.03 7.12 0.82
C TYR A 165 -0.51 8.51 0.41
N HIS A 166 0.78 8.78 0.60
CA HIS A 166 1.34 10.13 0.36
C HIS A 166 1.34 10.52 -1.12
N LYS A 167 1.71 9.58 -1.99
CA LYS A 167 1.93 9.88 -3.42
C LYS A 167 0.62 9.93 -4.20
N ASP A 168 -0.30 9.01 -3.92
CA ASP A 168 -1.46 8.77 -4.77
C ASP A 168 -2.78 9.24 -4.14
N PHE A 169 -2.89 9.24 -2.80
CA PHE A 169 -4.10 9.71 -2.10
C PHE A 169 -3.98 11.13 -1.57
N GLU A 170 -2.97 11.43 -0.74
CA GLU A 170 -2.86 12.68 0.01
C GLU A 170 -2.86 13.90 -0.92
N VAL A 171 -2.09 13.85 -2.01
CA VAL A 171 -2.04 14.93 -3.01
C VAL A 171 -3.42 15.22 -3.59
N LEU A 172 -4.17 14.19 -4.01
CA LEU A 172 -5.49 14.34 -4.60
C LEU A 172 -6.53 14.75 -3.56
N PHE A 173 -6.43 14.23 -2.34
CA PHE A 173 -7.27 14.62 -1.20
C PHE A 173 -7.12 16.10 -0.88
N LEU A 174 -5.89 16.62 -0.80
CA LEU A 174 -5.63 18.03 -0.55
C LEU A 174 -6.14 18.91 -1.70
N GLN A 175 -5.93 18.50 -2.95
CA GLN A 175 -6.45 19.22 -4.12
C GLN A 175 -7.98 19.29 -4.12
N ALA A 176 -8.67 18.17 -3.93
CA ALA A 176 -10.13 18.11 -3.87
C ALA A 176 -10.68 18.95 -2.70
N THR A 177 -10.02 18.89 -1.54
CA THR A 177 -10.38 19.67 -0.35
C THR A 177 -10.20 21.16 -0.58
N GLY A 178 -9.06 21.58 -1.14
CA GLY A 178 -8.79 22.97 -1.48
C GLY A 178 -9.79 23.53 -2.48
N GLN A 179 -10.11 22.78 -3.53
CA GLN A 179 -11.08 23.20 -4.54
C GLN A 179 -12.48 23.35 -3.95
N LEU A 180 -12.91 22.41 -3.10
CA LEU A 180 -14.21 22.46 -2.43
C LEU A 180 -14.33 23.72 -1.57
N TYR A 181 -13.39 23.96 -0.67
CA TYR A 181 -13.47 25.11 0.23
C TYR A 181 -13.23 26.45 -0.47
N TYR A 182 -12.46 26.48 -1.55
CA TYR A 182 -12.35 27.67 -2.41
C TYR A 182 -13.69 28.02 -3.06
N ASN A 183 -14.37 27.04 -3.65
CA ASN A 183 -15.67 27.23 -4.29
C ASN A 183 -16.75 27.60 -3.27
N GLU A 184 -16.82 26.88 -2.15
CA GLU A 184 -17.76 27.13 -1.05
C GLU A 184 -17.54 28.53 -0.45
N GLY A 185 -16.28 28.91 -0.19
CA GLY A 185 -15.92 30.24 0.32
C GLY A 185 -16.34 31.36 -0.62
N ARG A 186 -16.04 31.22 -1.93
CA ARG A 186 -16.44 32.21 -2.96
C ARG A 186 -17.94 32.40 -3.07
N GLN A 187 -18.71 31.32 -2.93
CA GLN A 187 -20.17 31.40 -2.98
C GLN A 187 -20.71 32.06 -1.71
N LEU A 188 -20.28 31.59 -0.54
CA LEU A 188 -20.89 32.01 0.73
C LEU A 188 -20.52 33.43 1.14
N ILE A 189 -19.32 33.93 0.81
CA ILE A 189 -18.92 35.32 1.12
C ILE A 189 -19.78 36.36 0.38
N GLN A 190 -20.40 35.97 -0.74
CA GLN A 190 -21.30 36.84 -1.50
C GLN A 190 -22.73 36.81 -0.97
N THR A 191 -23.13 35.71 -0.32
CA THR A 191 -24.52 35.46 0.09
C THR A 191 -24.77 35.63 1.59
N LEU A 192 -23.74 35.47 2.42
CA LEU A 192 -23.86 35.51 3.88
C LEU A 192 -23.27 36.81 4.44
N GLU A 193 -23.82 37.24 5.58
CA GLU A 193 -23.17 38.24 6.41
C GLU A 193 -21.86 37.67 7.00
N ILE A 194 -20.87 38.55 7.22
CA ILE A 194 -19.54 38.19 7.74
C ILE A 194 -19.64 37.31 8.99
N ASN A 195 -20.53 37.66 9.91
CA ASN A 195 -20.72 36.95 11.18
C ASN A 195 -21.16 35.49 10.96
N GLN A 196 -22.03 35.26 9.97
CA GLN A 196 -22.56 33.94 9.63
C GLN A 196 -21.51 33.14 8.85
N TYR A 197 -20.78 33.80 7.96
CA TYR A 197 -19.66 33.20 7.24
C TYR A 197 -18.56 32.70 8.20
N LEU A 198 -18.15 33.52 9.17
CA LEU A 198 -17.12 33.11 10.15
C LEU A 198 -17.56 31.91 11.00
N LYS A 199 -18.83 31.88 11.44
CA LYS A 199 -19.39 30.71 12.14
C LYS A 199 -19.38 29.46 11.27
N HIS A 200 -19.67 29.62 9.98
CA HIS A 200 -19.63 28.51 9.02
C HIS A 200 -18.20 27.99 8.81
N VAL A 201 -17.21 28.88 8.67
CA VAL A 201 -15.79 28.51 8.58
C VAL A 201 -15.34 27.75 9.83
N GLU A 202 -15.68 28.24 11.03
CA GLU A 202 -15.35 27.57 12.29
C GLU A 202 -15.94 26.16 12.34
N LYS A 203 -17.22 26.01 11.97
CA LYS A 203 -17.87 24.70 11.87
C LYS A 203 -17.13 23.77 10.92
N ARG A 204 -16.75 24.23 9.72
CA ARG A 204 -16.02 23.41 8.74
C ARG A 204 -14.65 22.97 9.26
N LEU A 205 -13.91 23.85 9.92
CA LEU A 205 -12.62 23.51 10.53
C LEU A 205 -12.75 22.45 11.62
N GLN A 206 -13.81 22.52 12.44
CA GLN A 206 -14.10 21.50 13.45
C GLN A 206 -14.45 20.15 12.80
N GLU A 207 -15.29 20.15 11.76
CA GLU A 207 -15.62 18.94 11.02
C GLU A 207 -14.39 18.28 10.38
N GLU A 208 -13.50 19.05 9.74
CA GLU A 208 -12.25 18.53 9.17
C GLU A 208 -11.32 17.97 10.25
N ASN A 209 -11.17 18.63 11.40
CA ASN A 209 -10.38 18.10 12.51
C ASN A 209 -10.91 16.73 13.00
N LEU A 210 -12.24 16.56 13.02
CA LEU A 210 -12.85 15.27 13.35
C LEU A 210 -12.55 14.21 12.29
N ARG A 211 -12.64 14.53 10.99
CA ARG A 211 -12.28 13.62 9.89
C ARG A 211 -10.81 13.20 9.97
N LEU A 212 -9.93 14.18 10.19
CA LEU A 212 -8.49 13.96 10.34
C LEU A 212 -8.15 13.03 11.51
N THR A 213 -8.91 13.12 12.60
CA THR A 213 -8.69 12.28 13.78
C THR A 213 -9.27 10.87 13.61
N HIS A 214 -10.37 10.72 12.86
CA HIS A 214 -11.06 9.44 12.73
C HIS A 214 -10.39 8.48 11.75
N TYR A 215 -10.04 8.96 10.56
CA TYR A 215 -9.70 8.06 9.46
C TYR A 215 -8.58 8.54 8.51
N ILE A 216 -8.09 9.78 8.61
CA ILE A 216 -6.94 10.25 7.82
C ILE A 216 -5.65 10.05 8.64
N ASP A 217 -4.52 9.88 7.96
CA ASP A 217 -3.24 9.71 8.66
C ASP A 217 -2.80 10.99 9.38
N HIS A 218 -2.07 10.79 10.48
CA HIS A 218 -1.55 11.89 11.29
C HIS A 218 -0.61 12.83 10.52
N SER A 219 0.08 12.34 9.50
CA SER A 219 0.95 13.13 8.63
C SER A 219 0.22 14.28 7.95
N THR A 220 -1.09 14.15 7.70
CA THR A 220 -1.91 15.17 7.01
C THR A 220 -2.59 16.15 7.98
N LYS A 221 -2.27 16.11 9.28
CA LYS A 221 -2.90 16.99 10.29
C LYS A 221 -2.64 18.49 10.09
N TYR A 222 -1.66 18.86 9.27
CA TYR A 222 -1.41 20.26 8.91
C TYR A 222 -2.51 20.88 8.03
N LEU A 223 -3.43 20.07 7.47
CA LEU A 223 -4.52 20.54 6.60
C LEU A 223 -5.35 21.66 7.22
N THR A 224 -5.76 21.55 8.49
CA THR A 224 -6.64 22.57 9.09
C THR A 224 -5.91 23.89 9.33
N ALA A 225 -4.63 23.85 9.67
CA ALA A 225 -3.78 25.04 9.72
C ALA A 225 -3.62 25.67 8.33
N TRP A 226 -3.45 24.85 7.29
CA TRP A 226 -3.37 25.30 5.90
C TRP A 226 -4.68 25.95 5.42
N LEU A 227 -5.84 25.34 5.70
CA LEU A 227 -7.15 25.90 5.37
C LEU A 227 -7.42 27.21 6.10
N ALA A 228 -7.09 27.29 7.40
CA ALA A 228 -7.28 28.48 8.20
C ALA A 228 -6.49 29.69 7.64
N ASN A 229 -5.22 29.47 7.27
CA ASN A 229 -4.40 30.51 6.66
C ASN A 229 -4.90 30.96 5.29
N SER A 230 -5.50 30.03 4.52
CA SER A 230 -6.03 30.29 3.17
C SER A 230 -7.36 31.06 3.19
N ALA A 231 -8.10 31.00 4.29
CA ALA A 231 -9.37 31.73 4.46
C ALA A 231 -9.17 33.18 4.95
N THR A 232 -7.98 33.51 5.48
CA THR A 232 -7.64 34.83 6.04
C THR A 232 -6.87 35.76 5.08
N GLY A 233 -6.46 35.27 3.90
CA GLY A 233 -5.77 36.06 2.87
C GLY A 233 -6.65 36.27 1.65
#